data_AF-A0A177TQE2-F1
#
_entry.id   AF-A0A177TQE2-F1
#
_cell.length_a   1.000
_cell.length_b   1.000
_cell.length_c   1.000
_cell.angle_alpha   90.00
_cell.angle_beta   90.00
_cell.angle_gamma   90.00
#
_symmetry.space_group_name_H-M   'P 1'
#
loop_
_entity.id
_entity.type
_entity.pdbx_description
1 polymer ?
#
loop_
_entity_poly.entity_id
_entity_poly.type
_entity_poly.pdbx_seq_one_letter_code
_entity_poly.pdbx_strand_id
1 'polypeptide(L)'
;MSTSTISTTHFETLDAPHRDLSQARTWFFLLHAVTMMVTFLGIFALGILYGRFGRTFLPTKWFRYHRAIQITGVVSMVIAAVFAIIAVQLAGAPHFKLLHQKVGLAVIILVLLQAAGGQAGHIIRQRHGLRAQNALHVGLGLVIFGLAAWNVQLGLDIWGWKPAPVWKTILGAWSIFLAVVYVGGLTLWPSQRREELSRAAGGEGEPLLR
;
A
#
# COMPACT_ATOMS: atom_id res chain seq x y z
N MET A 1 -34.07 37.91 22.04
CA MET A 1 -32.95 37.14 21.47
C MET A 1 -33.50 35.80 21.01
N SER A 2 -33.79 35.64 19.72
CA SER A 2 -34.26 34.36 19.16
C SER A 2 -33.05 33.53 18.76
N THR A 3 -32.87 32.38 19.39
CA THR A 3 -31.91 31.35 19.01
C THR A 3 -32.42 30.67 17.75
N SER A 4 -31.79 30.94 16.60
CA SER A 4 -32.01 30.18 15.37
C SER A 4 -31.58 28.73 15.59
N THR A 5 -32.54 27.84 15.69
CA THR A 5 -32.35 26.39 15.64
C THR A 5 -31.86 26.05 14.23
N ILE A 6 -30.59 25.67 14.10
CA ILE A 6 -30.05 25.14 12.85
C ILE A 6 -30.83 23.86 12.55
N SER A 7 -31.54 23.83 11.42
CA SER A 7 -32.32 22.68 10.99
C SER A 7 -31.39 21.50 10.70
N THR A 8 -31.49 20.45 11.51
CA THR A 8 -30.71 19.19 11.40
C THR A 8 -31.03 18.40 10.13
N THR A 9 -32.10 18.75 9.42
CA THR A 9 -32.60 18.08 8.21
C THR A 9 -31.59 18.06 7.06
N HIS A 10 -30.67 19.03 6.99
CA HIS A 10 -29.69 19.09 5.90
C HIS A 10 -28.55 18.06 6.06
N PHE A 11 -28.31 17.55 7.29
CA PHE A 11 -27.34 16.47 7.52
C PHE A 11 -27.97 15.09 7.31
N GLU A 12 -29.23 14.90 7.70
CA GLU A 12 -29.96 13.63 7.51
C GLU A 12 -30.13 13.25 6.03
N THR A 13 -30.21 14.23 5.12
CA THR A 13 -30.32 13.99 3.66
C THR A 13 -29.00 13.58 3.00
N LEU A 14 -27.86 13.72 3.68
CA LEU A 14 -26.55 13.27 3.18
C LEU A 14 -26.20 11.84 3.62
N ASP A 15 -26.91 11.31 4.61
CA ASP A 15 -26.75 9.95 5.13
C ASP A 15 -27.69 8.99 4.40
N ALA A 16 -27.24 8.52 3.24
CA ALA A 16 -27.80 7.29 2.70
C ALA A 16 -27.69 6.18 3.78
N PRO A 17 -28.66 5.25 3.90
CA PRO A 17 -28.81 4.33 5.04
C PRO A 17 -27.61 3.38 5.31
N HIS A 18 -26.58 3.42 4.47
CA HIS A 18 -25.31 2.72 4.64
C HIS A 18 -24.22 3.51 5.40
N ARG A 19 -24.46 4.78 5.78
CA ARG A 19 -23.49 5.64 6.49
C ARG A 19 -23.90 6.05 7.90
N ASP A 20 -24.95 5.43 8.42
CA ASP A 20 -25.41 5.67 9.79
C ASP A 20 -24.31 5.29 10.81
N LEU A 21 -23.72 6.31 11.44
CA LEU A 21 -22.63 6.16 12.42
C LEU A 21 -23.09 5.54 13.74
N SER A 22 -24.40 5.41 13.98
CA SER A 22 -24.92 4.66 15.13
C SER A 22 -24.70 3.15 14.98
N GLN A 23 -24.45 2.67 13.75
CA GLN A 23 -24.33 1.26 13.46
C GLN A 23 -22.86 0.80 13.47
N ALA A 24 -22.58 -0.28 14.22
CA ALA A 24 -21.24 -0.86 14.31
C ALA A 24 -20.65 -1.23 12.94
N ARG A 25 -21.49 -1.72 12.00
CA ARG A 25 -21.05 -2.07 10.64
C ARG A 25 -20.40 -0.90 9.91
N THR A 26 -20.93 0.31 10.09
CA THR A 26 -20.46 1.53 9.44
C THR A 26 -19.05 1.88 9.92
N TRP A 27 -18.80 1.76 11.22
CA TRP A 27 -17.48 1.95 11.81
C TRP A 27 -16.46 0.96 11.26
N PHE A 28 -16.80 -0.32 11.13
CA PHE A 28 -15.88 -1.30 10.55
C PHE A 28 -15.57 -1.02 9.07
N PHE A 29 -16.54 -0.54 8.27
CA PHE A 29 -16.25 -0.07 6.91
C PHE A 29 -15.32 1.14 6.89
N LEU A 30 -15.52 2.11 7.77
CA LEU A 30 -14.65 3.30 7.89
C LEU A 30 -13.23 2.92 8.32
N LEU A 31 -13.10 2.07 9.34
CA LEU A 31 -11.81 1.56 9.80
C LEU A 31 -11.09 0.81 8.68
N HIS A 32 -11.80 -0.08 7.97
CA HIS A 32 -11.24 -0.73 6.78
C HIS A 32 -10.74 0.28 5.75
N ALA A 33 -11.59 1.23 5.34
CA ALA A 33 -11.26 2.20 4.30
C ALA A 33 -10.05 3.06 4.67
N VAL A 34 -10.06 3.67 5.87
CA VAL A 34 -8.99 4.55 6.34
C VAL A 34 -7.69 3.76 6.50
N THR A 35 -7.72 2.61 7.18
CA THR A 35 -6.52 1.81 7.40
C THR A 35 -5.95 1.26 6.08
N MET A 36 -6.78 0.82 5.12
CA MET A 36 -6.29 0.40 3.80
C MET A 36 -5.67 1.56 3.01
N MET A 37 -6.28 2.75 3.03
CA MET A 37 -5.73 3.92 2.35
C MET A 37 -4.37 4.32 2.95
N VAL A 38 -4.26 4.42 4.28
CA VAL A 38 -2.99 4.73 4.95
C VAL A 38 -1.95 3.65 4.68
N THR A 39 -2.35 2.38 4.71
CA THR A 39 -1.44 1.26 4.48
C THR A 39 -0.89 1.25 3.05
N PHE A 40 -1.75 1.31 2.05
CA PHE A 40 -1.31 1.21 0.66
C PHE A 40 -0.72 2.53 0.16
N LEU A 41 -1.43 3.64 0.31
CA LEU A 41 -1.02 4.92 -0.26
C LEU A 41 0.05 5.63 0.58
N GLY A 42 0.19 5.27 1.85
CA GLY A 42 1.21 5.80 2.76
C GLY A 42 2.34 4.80 3.02
N ILE A 43 2.08 3.76 3.81
CA ILE A 43 3.13 2.86 4.33
C ILE A 43 3.84 2.10 3.22
N PHE A 44 3.10 1.44 2.32
CA PHE A 44 3.71 0.71 1.19
C PHE A 44 4.33 1.66 0.16
N ALA A 45 3.73 2.83 -0.10
CA ALA A 45 4.35 3.87 -0.92
C ALA A 45 5.70 4.29 -0.35
N LEU A 46 5.76 4.56 0.96
CA LEU A 46 7.00 4.87 1.66
C LEU A 46 8.00 3.72 1.55
N GLY A 47 7.57 2.47 1.73
CA GLY A 47 8.41 1.29 1.56
C GLY A 47 9.04 1.20 0.16
N ILE A 48 8.26 1.48 -0.90
CA ILE A 48 8.73 1.52 -2.29
C ILE A 48 9.80 2.60 -2.48
N LEU A 49 9.54 3.82 -2.01
CA LEU A 49 10.50 4.93 -2.12
C LEU A 49 11.75 4.67 -1.29
N TYR A 50 11.62 4.10 -0.09
CA TYR A 50 12.76 3.73 0.76
C TYR A 50 13.63 2.65 0.10
N GLY A 51 13.01 1.69 -0.59
CA GLY A 51 13.73 0.72 -1.40
C GLY A 51 14.52 1.42 -2.51
N ARG A 52 13.93 2.39 -3.21
CA ARG A 52 14.58 3.09 -4.32
C ARG A 52 15.72 4.00 -3.86
N PHE A 53 15.45 4.92 -2.96
CA PHE A 53 16.38 5.98 -2.54
C PHE A 53 17.30 5.55 -1.41
N GLY A 54 16.85 4.66 -0.52
CA GLY A 54 17.66 4.18 0.60
C GLY A 54 18.93 3.45 0.14
N ARG A 55 18.89 2.79 -1.03
CA ARG A 55 20.09 2.16 -1.63
C ARG A 55 21.22 3.17 -1.89
N THR A 56 20.88 4.43 -2.19
CA THR A 56 21.86 5.51 -2.41
C THR A 56 22.21 6.20 -1.10
N PHE A 57 21.22 6.66 -0.34
CA PHE A 57 21.47 7.55 0.81
C PHE A 57 21.76 6.82 2.12
N LEU A 58 21.39 5.53 2.23
CA LEU A 58 21.54 4.72 3.44
C LEU A 58 22.00 3.28 3.09
N PRO A 59 23.11 3.09 2.35
CA PRO A 59 23.47 1.83 1.71
C PRO A 59 23.64 0.64 2.66
N THR A 60 23.98 0.88 3.93
CA THR A 60 24.16 -0.18 4.95
C THR A 60 22.88 -0.51 5.73
N LYS A 61 21.90 0.40 5.78
CA LYS A 61 20.70 0.27 6.63
C LYS A 61 19.40 0.17 5.83
N TRP A 62 19.42 0.47 4.54
CA TRP A 62 18.20 0.58 3.73
C TRP A 62 17.35 -0.68 3.76
N PHE A 63 17.97 -1.87 3.71
CA PHE A 63 17.24 -3.13 3.67
C PHE A 63 16.48 -3.39 4.97
N ARG A 64 17.10 -3.10 6.12
CA ARG A 64 16.47 -3.24 7.44
C ARG A 64 15.24 -2.35 7.56
N TYR A 65 15.35 -1.08 7.17
CA TYR A 65 14.24 -0.14 7.22
C TYR A 65 13.15 -0.46 6.20
N HIS A 66 13.53 -0.77 4.95
CA HIS A 66 12.59 -1.22 3.93
C HIS A 66 11.80 -2.43 4.43
N ARG A 67 12.47 -3.46 4.94
CA ARG A 67 11.82 -4.64 5.49
C ARG A 67 10.89 -4.31 6.65
N ALA A 68 11.32 -3.46 7.60
CA ALA A 68 10.48 -3.05 8.72
C ALA A 68 9.21 -2.35 8.24
N ILE A 69 9.32 -1.38 7.33
CA ILE A 69 8.18 -0.67 6.74
C ILE A 69 7.23 -1.63 6.02
N GLN A 70 7.77 -2.58 5.23
CA GLN A 70 6.95 -3.56 4.53
C GLN A 70 6.22 -4.51 5.49
N ILE A 71 6.88 -4.96 6.57
CA ILE A 71 6.24 -5.79 7.61
C ILE A 71 5.11 -5.01 8.28
N THR A 72 5.35 -3.74 8.65
CA THR A 72 4.29 -2.87 9.20
C THR A 72 3.12 -2.75 8.24
N GLY A 73 3.38 -2.56 6.95
CA GLY A 73 2.33 -2.51 5.92
C GLY A 73 1.55 -3.82 5.81
N VAL A 74 2.22 -4.97 5.82
CA VAL A 74 1.56 -6.29 5.77
C VAL A 74 0.66 -6.52 6.99
N VAL A 75 1.15 -6.22 8.20
CA VAL A 75 0.37 -6.36 9.43
C VAL A 75 -0.85 -5.45 9.40
N SER A 76 -0.65 -4.17 9.03
CA SER A 76 -1.73 -3.18 8.93
C SER A 76 -2.78 -3.58 7.89
N MET A 77 -2.35 -4.10 6.73
CA MET A 77 -3.24 -4.62 5.68
C MET A 77 -4.10 -5.78 6.18
N VAL A 78 -3.51 -6.74 6.90
CA VAL A 78 -4.25 -7.89 7.44
C VAL A 78 -5.30 -7.44 8.45
N ILE A 79 -4.94 -6.54 9.38
CA ILE A 79 -5.90 -5.96 10.35
C ILE A 79 -7.04 -5.26 9.61
N ALA A 80 -6.73 -4.43 8.62
CA ALA A 80 -7.74 -3.73 7.83
C ALA A 80 -8.63 -4.70 7.03
N ALA A 81 -8.10 -5.82 6.55
CA ALA A 81 -8.89 -6.84 5.86
C ALA A 81 -9.87 -7.52 6.82
N VAL A 82 -9.46 -7.79 8.06
CA VAL A 82 -10.35 -8.31 9.11
C VAL A 82 -11.51 -7.36 9.37
N PHE A 83 -11.28 -6.04 9.42
CA PHE A 83 -12.38 -5.06 9.54
C PHE A 83 -13.40 -5.18 8.41
N ALA A 84 -12.97 -5.37 7.15
CA ALA A 84 -13.90 -5.59 6.04
C ALA A 84 -14.72 -6.87 6.18
N ILE A 85 -14.09 -7.97 6.63
CA ILE A 85 -14.81 -9.24 6.86
C ILE A 85 -15.88 -9.06 7.94
N ILE A 86 -15.54 -8.42 9.06
CA ILE A 86 -16.51 -8.12 10.14
C ILE A 86 -17.63 -7.24 9.60
N ALA A 87 -17.32 -6.17 8.85
CA ALA A 87 -18.32 -5.26 8.32
C ALA A 87 -19.33 -5.96 7.39
N VAL A 88 -18.84 -6.80 6.47
CA VAL A 88 -19.69 -7.56 5.53
C VAL A 88 -20.56 -8.58 6.27
N GLN A 89 -19.99 -9.26 7.28
CA GLN A 89 -20.73 -10.21 8.12
C GLN A 89 -21.87 -9.51 8.89
N LEU A 90 -21.59 -8.37 9.53
CA LEU A 90 -22.60 -7.57 10.24
C LEU A 90 -23.68 -7.00 9.32
N ALA A 91 -23.35 -6.78 8.04
CA ALA A 91 -24.31 -6.35 7.05
C ALA A 91 -25.22 -7.49 6.53
N GLY A 92 -24.96 -8.75 6.91
CA GLY A 92 -25.67 -9.92 6.37
C GLY A 92 -25.46 -10.11 4.86
N ALA A 93 -24.38 -9.54 4.31
CA ALA A 93 -24.10 -9.54 2.89
C ALA A 93 -23.15 -10.69 2.50
N PRO A 94 -23.22 -11.22 1.27
CA PRO A 94 -22.30 -12.25 0.82
C PRO A 94 -20.88 -11.69 0.60
N HIS A 95 -19.87 -12.47 1.00
CA HIS A 95 -18.46 -12.12 0.78
C HIS A 95 -18.05 -12.29 -0.70
N PHE A 96 -17.12 -11.45 -1.15
CA PHE A 96 -16.45 -11.55 -2.47
C PHE A 96 -17.35 -11.52 -3.71
N LYS A 97 -18.52 -10.87 -3.63
CA LYS A 97 -19.39 -10.64 -4.79
C LYS A 97 -18.96 -9.43 -5.63
N LEU A 98 -18.50 -8.36 -4.98
CA LEU A 98 -18.15 -7.10 -5.65
C LEU A 98 -16.75 -7.18 -6.28
N LEU A 99 -16.54 -6.43 -7.38
CA LEU A 99 -15.23 -6.33 -8.04
C LEU A 99 -14.15 -5.86 -7.06
N HIS A 100 -14.45 -4.84 -6.25
CA HIS A 100 -13.56 -4.35 -5.18
C HIS A 100 -13.10 -5.46 -4.22
N GLN A 101 -14.00 -6.36 -3.83
CA GLN A 101 -13.67 -7.45 -2.91
C GLN A 101 -12.76 -8.48 -3.57
N LYS A 102 -13.02 -8.81 -4.84
CA LYS A 102 -12.21 -9.78 -5.62
C LYS A 102 -10.81 -9.23 -5.91
N VAL A 103 -10.72 -7.98 -6.37
CA VAL A 103 -9.44 -7.30 -6.61
C VAL A 103 -8.68 -7.11 -5.30
N GLY A 104 -9.36 -6.71 -4.23
CA GLY A 104 -8.76 -6.58 -2.89
C GLY A 104 -8.15 -7.89 -2.38
N LEU A 105 -8.87 -9.02 -2.52
CA LEU A 105 -8.34 -10.33 -2.16
C LEU A 105 -7.12 -10.71 -3.01
N ALA A 106 -7.18 -10.48 -4.33
CA ALA A 106 -6.05 -10.74 -5.21
C ALA A 106 -4.81 -9.91 -4.81
N VAL A 107 -4.99 -8.62 -4.52
CA VAL A 107 -3.91 -7.73 -4.05
C VAL A 107 -3.32 -8.22 -2.72
N ILE A 108 -4.15 -8.63 -1.76
CA ILE A 108 -3.68 -9.19 -0.47
C ILE A 108 -2.80 -10.42 -0.72
N ILE A 109 -3.26 -11.37 -1.53
CA ILE A 109 -2.51 -12.58 -1.87
C ILE A 109 -1.17 -12.20 -2.52
N LEU A 110 -1.20 -11.29 -3.50
CA LEU A 110 0.02 -10.84 -4.18
C LEU A 110 0.99 -10.14 -3.22
N VAL A 111 0.51 -9.34 -2.26
CA VAL A 111 1.36 -8.71 -1.23
C VAL A 111 2.03 -9.76 -0.35
N LEU A 112 1.30 -10.79 0.07
CA LEU A 112 1.87 -11.87 0.88
C LEU A 112 2.94 -12.65 0.10
N LEU A 113 2.67 -12.97 -1.17
CA LEU A 113 3.64 -13.59 -2.07
C LEU A 113 4.85 -12.68 -2.33
N GLN A 114 4.65 -11.39 -2.48
CA GLN A 114 5.71 -10.39 -2.65
C GLN A 114 6.61 -10.29 -1.41
N ALA A 115 6.02 -10.33 -0.21
CA ALA A 115 6.77 -10.31 1.05
C ALA A 115 7.60 -11.60 1.23
N ALA A 116 6.98 -12.77 1.02
CA ALA A 116 7.67 -14.06 1.07
C ALA A 116 8.76 -14.17 0.01
N GLY A 117 8.46 -13.78 -1.23
CA GLY A 117 9.39 -13.79 -2.35
C GLY A 117 10.54 -12.79 -2.18
N GLY A 118 10.30 -11.63 -1.58
CA GLY A 118 11.36 -10.68 -1.21
C GLY A 118 12.33 -11.26 -0.19
N GLN A 119 11.83 -11.95 0.84
CA GLN A 119 12.66 -12.61 1.84
C GLN A 119 13.42 -13.82 1.25
N ALA A 120 12.75 -14.68 0.51
CA ALA A 120 13.38 -15.83 -0.17
C ALA A 120 14.44 -15.36 -1.18
N GLY A 121 14.13 -14.33 -1.97
CA GLY A 121 15.05 -13.77 -2.95
C GLY A 121 16.30 -13.15 -2.34
N HIS A 122 16.19 -12.62 -1.12
CA HIS A 122 17.36 -12.17 -0.34
C HIS A 122 18.26 -13.34 0.04
N ILE A 123 17.69 -14.42 0.57
CA ILE A 123 18.42 -15.64 0.96
C ILE A 123 19.10 -16.28 -0.25
N ILE A 124 18.38 -16.40 -1.37
CA ILE A 124 18.91 -16.96 -2.62
C ILE A 124 20.06 -16.09 -3.16
N ARG A 125 19.94 -14.76 -3.11
CA ARG A 125 21.03 -13.85 -3.54
C ARG A 125 22.28 -14.07 -2.70
N GLN A 126 22.14 -14.21 -1.38
CA GLN A 126 23.27 -14.44 -0.48
C GLN A 126 23.96 -15.79 -0.74
N ARG A 127 23.21 -16.81 -1.16
CA ARG A 127 23.74 -18.17 -1.39
C ARG A 127 24.28 -18.41 -2.80
N HIS A 128 23.65 -17.83 -3.82
CA HIS A 128 23.89 -18.20 -5.22
C HIS A 128 24.24 -17.02 -6.14
N GLY A 129 24.23 -15.78 -5.63
CA GLY A 129 24.57 -14.58 -6.43
C GLY A 129 23.58 -14.23 -7.55
N LEU A 130 22.47 -14.98 -7.69
CA LEU A 130 21.43 -14.72 -8.68
C LEU A 130 20.80 -13.33 -8.44
N ARG A 131 20.49 -12.60 -9.52
CA ARG A 131 19.93 -11.24 -9.47
C ARG A 131 18.57 -11.09 -10.18
N ALA A 132 18.13 -12.10 -10.94
CA ALA A 132 16.88 -12.04 -11.70
C ALA A 132 15.64 -11.87 -10.80
N GLN A 133 15.66 -12.45 -9.61
CA GLN A 133 14.57 -12.31 -8.65
C GLN A 133 14.36 -10.87 -8.17
N ASN A 134 15.38 -10.00 -8.24
CA ASN A 134 15.23 -8.59 -7.90
C ASN A 134 14.38 -7.85 -8.95
N ALA A 135 14.54 -8.16 -10.23
CA ALA A 135 13.72 -7.56 -11.30
C ALA A 135 12.25 -7.98 -11.16
N LEU A 136 12.01 -9.26 -10.91
CA LEU A 136 10.66 -9.78 -10.64
C LEU A 136 10.04 -9.13 -9.40
N HIS A 137 10.79 -9.03 -8.29
CA HIS A 137 10.33 -8.38 -7.06
C HIS A 137 9.96 -6.91 -7.29
N VAL A 138 10.80 -6.15 -8.01
CA VAL A 138 10.51 -4.74 -8.29
C VAL A 138 9.29 -4.61 -9.21
N GLY A 139 9.23 -5.36 -10.30
CA GLY A 139 8.11 -5.31 -11.25
C GLY A 139 6.78 -5.68 -10.60
N LEU A 140 6.75 -6.79 -9.86
CA LEU A 140 5.57 -7.24 -9.13
C LEU A 140 5.12 -6.21 -8.09
N GLY A 141 6.06 -5.60 -7.35
CA GLY A 141 5.74 -4.56 -6.37
C GLY A 141 5.04 -3.34 -6.99
N LEU A 142 5.48 -2.89 -8.18
CA LEU A 142 4.84 -1.78 -8.89
C LEU A 142 3.45 -2.14 -9.40
N VAL A 143 3.26 -3.36 -9.93
CA VAL A 143 1.95 -3.85 -10.37
C VAL A 143 0.97 -3.93 -9.19
N ILE A 144 1.41 -4.49 -8.05
CA ILE A 144 0.61 -4.55 -6.82
C ILE A 144 0.17 -3.15 -6.39
N PHE A 145 1.08 -2.18 -6.39
CA PHE A 145 0.78 -0.81 -5.99
C PHE A 145 -0.25 -0.15 -6.90
N GLY A 146 -0.11 -0.33 -8.22
CA GLY A 146 -1.09 0.16 -9.20
C GLY A 146 -2.48 -0.46 -9.00
N LEU A 147 -2.54 -1.79 -8.83
CA LEU A 147 -3.79 -2.49 -8.54
C LEU A 147 -4.43 -2.03 -7.22
N ALA A 148 -3.63 -1.80 -6.19
CA ALA A 148 -4.11 -1.32 -4.91
C ALA A 148 -4.70 0.10 -5.01
N ALA A 149 -4.01 1.01 -5.71
CA ALA A 149 -4.50 2.37 -5.95
C ALA A 149 -5.83 2.37 -6.72
N TRP A 150 -5.97 1.50 -7.72
CA TRP A 150 -7.25 1.30 -8.40
C TRP A 150 -8.31 0.70 -7.48
N ASN A 151 -7.96 -0.28 -6.66
CA ASN A 151 -8.91 -0.92 -5.75
C ASN A 151 -9.44 0.02 -4.66
N VAL A 152 -8.63 0.99 -4.21
CA VAL A 152 -9.07 2.07 -3.32
C VAL A 152 -10.15 2.92 -3.99
N GLN A 153 -10.00 3.25 -5.27
CA GLN A 153 -11.02 4.00 -6.02
C GLN A 153 -12.33 3.19 -6.11
N LEU A 154 -12.25 1.89 -6.40
CA LEU A 154 -13.43 1.02 -6.40
C LEU A 154 -14.15 1.03 -5.04
N GLY A 155 -13.41 0.98 -3.93
CA GLY A 155 -13.97 1.03 -2.59
C GLY A 155 -14.66 2.37 -2.29
N LEU A 156 -14.05 3.48 -2.71
CA LEU A 156 -14.62 4.80 -2.51
C LEU A 156 -15.80 5.10 -3.43
N ASP A 157 -15.84 4.51 -4.63
CA ASP A 157 -17.00 4.55 -5.53
C ASP A 157 -18.19 3.80 -4.90
N ILE A 158 -17.95 2.65 -4.27
CA ILE A 158 -18.96 1.93 -3.48
C ILE A 158 -19.42 2.77 -2.29
N TRP A 159 -18.48 3.40 -1.58
CA TRP A 159 -18.82 4.27 -0.44
C TRP A 159 -19.64 5.48 -0.89
N GLY A 160 -19.42 5.98 -2.11
CA GLY A 160 -20.15 7.11 -2.69
C GLY A 160 -19.74 8.48 -2.13
N TRP A 161 -18.49 8.64 -1.69
CA TRP A 161 -17.98 9.87 -1.03
C TRP A 161 -18.33 11.13 -1.83
N LYS A 162 -18.81 12.18 -1.17
CA LYS A 162 -19.08 13.50 -1.77
C LYS A 162 -18.14 14.59 -1.23
N PRO A 163 -17.70 15.55 -2.06
CA PRO A 163 -18.04 15.73 -3.48
C PRO A 163 -17.24 14.78 -4.39
N ALA A 164 -17.94 13.99 -5.19
CA ALA A 164 -17.37 13.32 -6.36
C ALA A 164 -17.31 14.32 -7.52
N PRO A 165 -16.31 14.41 -8.42
CA PRO A 165 -14.95 13.92 -8.59
C PRO A 165 -13.75 14.00 -7.62
N VAL A 166 -13.78 14.64 -6.45
CA VAL A 166 -12.53 15.21 -5.86
C VAL A 166 -11.48 14.18 -5.42
N TRP A 167 -11.87 13.14 -4.69
CA TRP A 167 -11.02 11.97 -4.38
C TRP A 167 -10.29 11.30 -5.58
N LYS A 168 -10.88 11.14 -6.77
CA LYS A 168 -10.23 10.61 -7.97
C LYS A 168 -9.11 11.53 -8.44
N THR A 169 -9.33 12.85 -8.40
CA THR A 169 -8.28 13.82 -8.71
C THR A 169 -7.15 13.76 -7.69
N ILE A 170 -7.46 13.71 -6.39
CA ILE A 170 -6.44 13.62 -5.33
C ILE A 170 -5.64 12.32 -5.45
N LEU A 171 -6.32 11.17 -5.58
CA LEU A 171 -5.66 9.87 -5.71
C LEU A 171 -4.86 9.76 -6.99
N GLY A 172 -5.39 10.27 -8.11
CA GLY A 172 -4.67 10.34 -9.38
C GLY A 172 -3.41 11.19 -9.28
N ALA A 173 -3.52 12.41 -8.72
CA ALA A 173 -2.39 13.29 -8.49
C ALA A 173 -1.34 12.65 -7.57
N TRP A 174 -1.78 11.98 -6.50
CA TRP A 174 -0.89 11.25 -5.58
C TRP A 174 -0.16 10.09 -6.29
N SER A 175 -0.88 9.28 -7.06
CA SER A 175 -0.28 8.18 -7.84
C SER A 175 0.71 8.69 -8.89
N ILE A 176 0.38 9.79 -9.59
CA ILE A 176 1.28 10.42 -10.56
C ILE A 176 2.52 10.97 -9.86
N PHE A 177 2.34 11.69 -8.75
CA PHE A 177 3.46 12.21 -7.95
C PHE A 177 4.41 11.09 -7.53
N LEU A 178 3.89 9.99 -6.97
CA LEU A 178 4.71 8.84 -6.58
C LEU A 178 5.42 8.19 -7.76
N ALA A 179 4.74 8.07 -8.91
CA ALA A 179 5.35 7.53 -10.13
C ALA A 179 6.49 8.43 -10.63
N VAL A 180 6.28 9.75 -10.67
CA VAL A 180 7.31 10.73 -11.07
C VAL A 180 8.50 10.68 -10.12
N VAL A 181 8.27 10.67 -8.80
CA VAL A 181 9.34 10.57 -7.80
C VAL A 181 10.10 9.24 -7.95
N TYR A 182 9.40 8.13 -8.14
CA TYR A 182 10.03 6.82 -8.34
C TYR A 182 10.90 6.77 -9.61
N VAL A 183 10.37 7.26 -10.73
CA VAL A 183 11.08 7.35 -12.02
C VAL A 183 12.27 8.30 -11.91
N GLY A 184 12.11 9.45 -11.26
CA GLY A 184 13.22 10.38 -10.98
C GLY A 184 14.35 9.69 -10.22
N GLY A 185 14.03 8.81 -9.27
CA GLY A 185 15.01 8.00 -8.55
C GLY A 185 15.75 6.98 -9.44
N LEU A 186 15.26 6.63 -10.63
CA LEU A 186 15.99 5.77 -11.58
C LEU A 186 17.23 6.46 -12.15
N THR A 187 17.31 7.80 -12.11
CA THR A 187 18.51 8.53 -12.52
C THR A 187 19.72 8.23 -11.63
N LEU A 188 19.49 7.73 -10.40
CA LEU A 188 20.53 7.28 -9.46
C LEU A 188 21.00 5.85 -9.74
N TRP A 189 20.38 5.12 -10.67
CA TRP A 189 20.74 3.73 -10.97
C TRP A 189 22.18 3.54 -11.47
N PRO A 190 22.73 4.39 -12.36
CA PRO A 190 24.10 4.22 -12.85
C PRO A 190 25.14 4.35 -11.74
N SER A 191 24.95 5.27 -10.78
CA SER A 191 25.86 5.44 -9.64
C SER A 191 25.78 4.25 -8.70
N GLN A 192 24.57 3.78 -8.37
CA GLN A 192 24.36 2.56 -7.58
C GLN A 192 25.09 1.35 -8.19
N ARG A 193 24.98 1.17 -9.51
CA ARG A 193 25.63 0.05 -10.21
C ARG A 193 27.16 0.17 -10.16
N ARG A 194 27.72 1.38 -10.30
CA ARG A 194 29.16 1.61 -10.20
C ARG A 194 29.68 1.28 -8.81
N GLU A 195 29.02 1.75 -7.75
CA GLU A 195 29.40 1.45 -6.37
C GLU A 195 29.33 -0.05 -6.05
N GLU A 196 28.29 -0.74 -6.52
CA GLU A 196 28.17 -2.20 -6.36
C GLU A 196 29.31 -2.96 -7.07
N LEU A 197 29.69 -2.53 -8.27
CA LEU A 197 30.80 -3.13 -9.02
C LEU A 197 32.15 -2.84 -8.35
N SER A 198 32.37 -1.62 -7.85
CA SER A 198 33.59 -1.26 -7.12
C SER A 198 33.74 -2.06 -5.84
N ARG A 199 32.66 -2.25 -5.06
CA ARG A 199 32.67 -3.11 -3.86
C ARG A 199 32.95 -4.57 -4.19
N ALA A 200 32.37 -5.09 -5.28
CA ALA A 200 32.63 -6.46 -5.73
C ALA A 200 34.07 -6.66 -6.20
N ALA A 201 34.67 -5.66 -6.85
CA ALA A 201 36.06 -5.70 -7.31
C ALA A 201 37.07 -5.52 -6.17
N GLY A 202 36.71 -4.81 -5.10
CA GLY A 202 37.58 -4.53 -3.95
C GLY A 202 37.72 -5.67 -2.94
N GLY A 203 37.09 -6.83 -3.14
CA GLY A 203 37.22 -7.98 -2.25
C GLY A 203 36.58 -7.82 -0.86
N GLU A 204 35.85 -6.73 -0.61
CA GLU A 204 35.02 -6.53 0.59
C GLU A 204 33.74 -7.39 0.53
N GLY A 205 33.92 -8.70 0.32
CA GLY A 205 32.92 -9.68 0.67
C GLY A 205 32.96 -9.86 2.19
N GLU A 206 32.41 -8.91 2.94
CA GLU A 206 32.15 -9.18 4.36
C GLU A 206 31.30 -10.46 4.47
N PRO A 207 31.72 -11.47 5.26
CA PRO A 207 30.87 -12.60 5.57
C PRO A 207 29.77 -12.11 6.52
N LEU A 208 28.61 -11.77 5.96
CA LEU A 208 27.44 -11.32 6.72
C LEU A 208 26.79 -12.51 7.47
N LEU A 209 27.47 -12.95 8.53
CA LEU A 209 26.86 -13.62 9.68
C LEU A 209 26.89 -12.65 10.87
N ARG A 210 25.93 -11.70 10.91
CA ARG A 210 25.39 -11.11 12.14
C ARG A 210 23.94 -10.70 11.92
#